data_AF-A0A956UPN9-F1
#
_entry.id   AF-A0A956UPN9-F1
#
_cell.length_a   1.000
_cell.length_b   1.000
_cell.length_c   1.000
_cell.angle_alpha   90.00
_cell.angle_beta   90.00
_cell.angle_gamma   90.00
#
_symmetry.space_group_name_H-M   'P 1'
#
loop_
_entity.id
_entity.type
_entity.pdbx_description
1 polymer ?
#
loop_
_entity_poly.entity_id
_entity_poly.type
_entity_poly.pdbx_seq_one_letter_code
_entity_poly.pdbx_strand_id
1 'polypeptide(L)'
;MNDDFEIEFEWLARDYGDAFERAAYADLGIRVGGRTATHVEDIAARTVRDVIRVSAYPLALWFASNWWRLRWESESSGIDWRMSHQLGSAGGGYAWPDLTFSGDGETIQVSCHPTEAPRIEPVRYLAQFDVTVPAASFELGVDRFLDAVVERLESSRLAENALAGLWQVLREERLNPEVSAWRRLEARLGFDPDEAPADLVDALQARIGDIGGRAVEEVAAASGERAMEYLDELEQEARPRAVKIRVPESDALRTEGALLSRPGEPTWSIAGQAARRVRDCWSLGSEPLSNQQLADLFSMPEAMLAGESAGTAVT
;
A
#
# COMPACT_ATOMS: atom_id res chain seq x y z
N MET A 1 -4.52 -16.51 -16.48
CA MET A 1 -4.55 -15.96 -15.12
C MET A 1 -5.58 -14.86 -15.16
N ASN A 2 -6.52 -14.85 -14.22
CA ASN A 2 -7.39 -13.69 -14.06
C ASN A 2 -6.53 -12.68 -13.32
N ASP A 3 -6.26 -11.52 -13.90
CA ASP A 3 -5.44 -10.52 -13.23
C ASP A 3 -6.29 -9.86 -12.13
N ASP A 4 -5.78 -9.86 -10.89
CA ASP A 4 -6.52 -9.34 -9.73
C ASP A 4 -6.65 -7.80 -9.77
N PHE A 5 -5.83 -7.13 -10.58
CA PHE A 5 -5.89 -5.69 -10.85
C PHE A 5 -5.68 -5.44 -12.34
N GLU A 6 -6.62 -4.75 -12.99
CA GLU A 6 -6.59 -4.51 -14.43
C GLU A 6 -7.16 -3.13 -14.76
N ILE A 7 -6.52 -2.44 -15.70
CA ILE A 7 -7.00 -1.19 -16.30
C ILE A 7 -7.21 -1.45 -17.79
N GLU A 8 -8.47 -1.54 -18.19
CA GLU A 8 -8.89 -1.75 -19.57
C GLU A 8 -9.14 -0.39 -20.23
N PHE A 9 -8.87 -0.28 -21.53
CA PHE A 9 -9.13 0.95 -22.27
C PHE A 9 -9.40 0.71 -23.75
N GLU A 10 -10.26 1.53 -24.33
CA GLU A 10 -10.49 1.66 -25.76
C GLU A 10 -10.20 3.09 -26.19
N TRP A 11 -9.16 3.30 -27.01
CA TRP A 11 -8.76 4.64 -27.45
C TRP A 11 -9.83 5.30 -28.32
N LEU A 12 -10.22 6.51 -27.93
CA LEU A 12 -11.22 7.33 -28.59
C LEU A 12 -10.56 8.54 -29.28
N ALA A 13 -11.22 9.05 -30.32
CA ALA A 13 -10.86 10.34 -30.90
C ALA A 13 -11.46 11.48 -30.08
N ARG A 14 -10.71 12.58 -29.93
CA ARG A 14 -11.19 13.81 -29.27
C ARG A 14 -10.58 15.04 -29.93
N ASP A 15 -11.43 16.02 -30.22
CA ASP A 15 -11.03 17.24 -30.94
C ASP A 15 -10.61 18.40 -30.02
N TYR A 16 -10.94 18.34 -28.73
CA TYR A 16 -10.71 19.42 -27.75
C TYR A 16 -9.86 18.93 -26.57
N GLY A 17 -9.10 19.86 -25.96
CA GLY A 17 -8.14 19.56 -24.88
C GLY A 17 -6.70 19.75 -25.36
N ASP A 18 -5.72 19.56 -24.47
CA ASP A 18 -4.30 19.55 -24.83
C ASP A 18 -3.93 18.31 -25.66
N ALA A 19 -2.72 18.30 -26.23
CA ALA A 19 -2.32 17.27 -27.18
C ALA A 19 -2.18 15.88 -26.55
N PHE A 20 -1.68 15.79 -25.31
CA PHE A 20 -1.46 14.52 -24.63
C PHE A 20 -2.80 13.92 -24.20
N GLU A 21 -3.69 14.75 -23.64
CA GLU A 21 -5.01 14.27 -23.23
C GLU A 21 -5.88 13.83 -24.40
N ARG A 22 -5.81 14.54 -25.54
CA ARG A 22 -6.53 14.10 -26.75
C ARG A 22 -5.99 12.78 -27.29
N ALA A 23 -4.67 12.61 -27.29
CA ALA A 23 -4.03 11.40 -27.82
C ALA A 23 -4.36 10.16 -26.96
N ALA A 24 -4.43 10.32 -25.64
CA ALA A 24 -4.71 9.27 -24.68
C ALA A 24 -6.18 9.25 -24.19
N TYR A 25 -7.11 9.87 -24.92
CA TYR A 25 -8.52 9.82 -24.58
C TYR A 25 -9.09 8.41 -24.81
N ALA A 26 -9.89 7.89 -23.88
CA ALA A 26 -10.39 6.52 -23.93
C ALA A 26 -11.74 6.34 -23.21
N ASP A 27 -12.47 5.30 -23.59
CA ASP A 27 -13.35 4.60 -22.66
C ASP A 27 -12.43 3.75 -21.75
N LEU A 28 -12.38 4.04 -20.44
CA LEU A 28 -11.46 3.44 -19.47
C LEU A 28 -12.22 2.67 -18.38
N GLY A 29 -11.83 1.43 -18.12
CA GLY A 29 -12.37 0.58 -17.07
C GLY A 29 -11.30 0.19 -16.03
N ILE A 30 -11.64 0.20 -14.74
CA ILE A 30 -10.76 -0.26 -13.67
C ILE A 30 -11.42 -1.45 -12.97
N ARG A 31 -10.73 -2.60 -12.96
CA ARG A 31 -11.19 -3.84 -12.34
C ARG A 31 -10.23 -4.25 -11.22
N VAL A 32 -10.80 -4.59 -10.06
CA VAL A 32 -10.05 -4.98 -8.86
C VAL A 32 -10.74 -6.16 -8.19
N GLY A 33 -10.04 -7.29 -8.01
CA GLY A 33 -10.58 -8.50 -7.39
C GLY A 33 -11.88 -9.00 -8.06
N GLY A 34 -12.01 -8.81 -9.38
CA GLY A 34 -13.22 -9.14 -10.14
C GLY A 34 -14.41 -8.18 -9.94
N ARG A 35 -14.21 -7.03 -9.27
CA ARG A 35 -15.17 -5.92 -9.16
C ARG A 35 -14.79 -4.79 -10.11
N THR A 36 -15.76 -4.07 -10.66
CA THR A 36 -15.51 -2.93 -11.55
C THR A 36 -15.67 -1.63 -10.78
N ALA A 37 -14.57 -0.91 -10.52
CA ALA A 37 -14.57 0.38 -9.82
C ALA A 37 -15.25 1.48 -10.65
N THR A 38 -15.13 1.38 -11.98
CA THR A 38 -15.74 2.28 -12.96
C THR A 38 -17.18 1.93 -13.31
N HIS A 39 -17.86 1.13 -12.48
CA HIS A 39 -19.29 0.85 -12.63
C HIS A 39 -20.10 2.11 -12.33
N VAL A 40 -20.77 2.64 -13.35
CA VAL A 40 -21.21 4.03 -13.35
C VAL A 40 -22.56 4.24 -14.02
N GLU A 41 -23.42 5.04 -13.39
CA GLU A 41 -24.65 5.58 -13.97
C GLU A 41 -24.32 6.90 -14.69
N ASP A 42 -24.44 6.92 -16.01
CA ASP A 42 -24.41 8.14 -16.81
C ASP A 42 -25.83 8.70 -16.89
N ILE A 43 -26.10 9.74 -16.08
CA ILE A 43 -27.42 10.34 -15.97
C ILE A 43 -27.81 11.04 -17.28
N ALA A 44 -26.84 11.65 -17.96
CA ALA A 44 -27.07 12.38 -19.20
C ALA A 44 -27.43 11.43 -20.35
N ALA A 45 -26.71 10.30 -20.46
CA ALA A 45 -26.94 9.28 -21.46
C ALA A 45 -28.01 8.24 -21.07
N ARG A 46 -28.49 8.26 -19.82
CA ARG A 46 -29.48 7.33 -19.25
C ARG A 46 -29.07 5.86 -19.41
N THR A 47 -27.81 5.56 -19.13
CA THR A 47 -27.25 4.20 -19.22
C THR A 47 -26.35 3.92 -18.03
N VAL A 48 -26.21 2.63 -17.73
CA VAL A 48 -25.16 2.14 -16.83
C VAL A 48 -24.05 1.55 -17.69
N ARG A 49 -22.79 1.81 -17.32
CA ARG A 49 -21.60 1.32 -18.01
C ARG A 49 -20.55 0.88 -16.99
N ASP A 50 -19.61 0.08 -17.45
CA ASP A 50 -18.44 -0.36 -16.67
C ASP A 50 -17.18 0.45 -16.99
N VAL A 51 -17.30 1.46 -17.85
CA VAL A 51 -16.22 2.32 -18.32
C VAL A 51 -16.60 3.79 -18.22
N ILE A 52 -15.59 4.64 -18.06
CA ILE A 52 -15.69 6.11 -18.01
C ILE A 52 -14.91 6.75 -19.15
N ARG A 53 -15.37 7.91 -19.60
CA ARG A 53 -14.75 8.66 -20.70
C ARG A 53 -13.78 9.69 -20.19
N VAL A 54 -12.50 9.35 -20.22
CA VAL A 54 -11.43 10.15 -19.60
C VAL A 54 -10.18 10.13 -20.45
N SER A 55 -9.24 11.04 -20.17
CA SER A 55 -7.88 10.87 -20.65
C SER A 55 -7.12 9.92 -19.73
N ALA A 56 -6.47 8.92 -20.29
CA ALA A 56 -5.58 8.03 -19.57
C ALA A 56 -4.26 8.71 -19.17
N TYR A 57 -3.91 9.84 -19.79
CA TYR A 57 -2.66 10.55 -19.53
C TYR A 57 -2.50 11.06 -18.08
N PRO A 58 -3.43 11.87 -17.51
CA PRO A 58 -3.31 12.32 -16.13
C PRO A 58 -3.32 11.15 -15.12
N LEU A 59 -4.07 10.09 -15.41
CA LEU A 59 -4.06 8.89 -14.59
C LEU A 59 -2.71 8.16 -14.63
N ALA A 60 -2.11 8.04 -15.81
CA ALA A 60 -0.79 7.43 -15.96
C ALA A 60 0.29 8.26 -15.27
N LEU A 61 0.23 9.59 -15.36
CA LEU A 61 1.12 10.47 -14.60
C LEU A 61 0.97 10.26 -13.10
N TRP A 62 -0.27 10.22 -12.60
CA TRP A 62 -0.53 10.00 -11.17
C TRP A 62 0.03 8.64 -10.70
N PHE A 63 -0.18 7.56 -11.45
CA PHE A 63 0.41 6.26 -11.11
C PHE A 63 1.94 6.28 -11.13
N ALA A 64 2.55 6.88 -12.15
CA ALA A 64 4.01 6.93 -12.27
C ALA A 64 4.63 7.77 -11.15
N SER A 65 4.07 8.94 -10.83
CA SER A 65 4.56 9.84 -9.78
C SER A 65 4.40 9.23 -8.39
N ASN A 66 3.29 8.54 -8.12
CA ASN A 66 3.00 8.02 -6.78
C ASN A 66 3.39 6.55 -6.60
N TRP A 67 4.06 5.91 -7.57
CA TRP A 67 4.27 4.46 -7.58
C TRP A 67 4.94 3.94 -6.30
N TRP A 68 6.01 4.61 -5.84
CA TRP A 68 6.74 4.20 -4.64
C TRP A 68 5.86 4.29 -3.38
N ARG A 69 5.10 5.39 -3.23
CA ARG A 69 4.17 5.59 -2.12
C ARG A 69 3.01 4.61 -2.14
N LEU A 70 2.31 4.50 -3.28
CA LEU A 70 1.24 3.52 -3.51
C LEU A 70 1.68 2.09 -3.16
N ARG A 71 2.93 1.75 -3.45
CA ARG A 71 3.46 0.43 -3.20
C ARG A 71 3.90 0.23 -1.75
N TRP A 72 4.58 1.19 -1.14
CA TRP A 72 5.33 0.95 0.10
C TRP A 72 4.86 1.76 1.30
N GLU A 73 4.14 2.86 1.11
CA GLU A 73 3.60 3.65 2.21
C GLU A 73 2.37 2.98 2.83
N SER A 74 2.35 2.91 4.16
CA SER A 74 1.22 2.36 4.92
C SER A 74 0.09 3.37 5.05
N GLU A 75 -1.12 2.89 5.36
CA GLU A 75 -2.29 3.77 5.52
C GLU A 75 -2.05 4.88 6.55
N SER A 76 -2.39 6.11 6.17
CA SER A 76 -2.34 7.27 7.06
C SER A 76 -3.59 8.14 6.90
N SER A 77 -3.95 8.85 7.97
CA SER A 77 -5.08 9.78 7.96
C SER A 77 -4.76 11.15 7.35
N GLY A 78 -3.51 11.39 6.95
CA GLY A 78 -3.01 12.65 6.41
C GLY A 78 -3.67 13.06 5.08
N ILE A 79 -3.74 14.37 4.82
CA ILE A 79 -4.20 14.88 3.50
C ILE A 79 -3.19 14.53 2.42
N ASP A 80 -1.90 14.68 2.73
CA ASP A 80 -0.79 14.35 1.83
C ASP A 80 -0.87 12.90 1.34
N TRP A 81 -0.97 11.94 2.28
CA TRP A 81 -1.23 10.53 1.97
C TRP A 81 -2.42 10.34 1.03
N ARG A 82 -3.56 10.98 1.30
CA ARG A 82 -4.75 10.88 0.42
C ARG A 82 -4.48 11.42 -0.99
N MET A 83 -3.63 12.43 -1.16
CA MET A 83 -3.28 12.95 -2.49
C MET A 83 -2.50 11.92 -3.32
N SER A 84 -1.66 11.12 -2.66
CA SER A 84 -0.88 10.06 -3.32
C SER A 84 -1.62 8.72 -3.43
N HIS A 85 -2.65 8.50 -2.61
CA HIS A 85 -3.33 7.20 -2.49
C HIS A 85 -4.78 7.18 -2.98
N GLN A 86 -5.42 8.33 -3.24
CA GLN A 86 -6.79 8.41 -3.75
C GLN A 86 -6.81 8.84 -5.22
N LEU A 87 -7.51 8.06 -6.04
CA LEU A 87 -7.61 8.26 -7.49
C LEU A 87 -8.22 9.62 -7.87
N GLY A 88 -9.06 10.19 -7.00
CA GLY A 88 -9.60 11.55 -7.16
C GLY A 88 -8.53 12.62 -7.38
N SER A 89 -7.31 12.36 -6.92
CA SER A 89 -6.16 13.27 -7.01
C SER A 89 -5.42 13.19 -8.35
N ALA A 90 -5.78 12.26 -9.25
CA ALA A 90 -5.18 12.15 -10.57
C ALA A 90 -5.43 13.39 -11.46
N GLY A 91 -6.44 14.20 -11.15
CA GLY A 91 -6.64 15.51 -11.77
C GLY A 91 -7.17 15.44 -13.21
N GLY A 92 -6.77 16.41 -14.03
CA GLY A 92 -7.25 16.55 -15.43
C GLY A 92 -8.70 17.03 -15.59
N GLY A 93 -9.37 17.40 -14.48
CA GLY A 93 -10.77 17.83 -14.49
C GLY A 93 -11.78 16.71 -14.76
N TYR A 94 -11.35 15.44 -14.66
CA TYR A 94 -12.23 14.28 -14.77
C TYR A 94 -12.86 13.93 -13.42
N ALA A 95 -14.07 13.41 -13.45
CA ALA A 95 -14.72 12.85 -12.27
C ALA A 95 -14.24 11.40 -12.08
N TRP A 96 -13.12 11.20 -11.37
CA TRP A 96 -12.60 9.86 -11.05
C TRP A 96 -13.45 9.15 -9.98
N PRO A 97 -13.49 7.80 -9.95
CA PRO A 97 -14.16 7.08 -8.88
C PRO A 97 -13.47 7.34 -7.54
N ASP A 98 -14.24 7.25 -6.45
CA ASP A 98 -13.70 7.20 -5.10
C ASP A 98 -13.06 5.82 -4.90
N LEU A 99 -11.77 5.75 -5.25
CA LEU A 99 -10.93 4.56 -5.20
C LEU A 99 -9.66 4.91 -4.43
N THR A 100 -9.42 4.22 -3.32
CA THR A 100 -8.24 4.41 -2.47
C THR A 100 -7.39 3.14 -2.48
N PHE A 101 -6.07 3.30 -2.58
CA PHE A 101 -5.08 2.23 -2.52
C PHE A 101 -4.27 2.34 -1.25
N SER A 102 -4.08 1.25 -0.51
CA SER A 102 -3.23 1.23 0.69
C SER A 102 -2.39 -0.05 0.71
N GLY A 103 -1.07 0.09 0.83
CA GLY A 103 -0.15 -1.03 0.81
C GLY A 103 0.36 -1.41 2.20
N ASP A 104 0.55 -2.71 2.45
CA ASP A 104 1.22 -3.21 3.67
C ASP A 104 2.62 -3.80 3.39
N GLY A 105 3.10 -3.66 2.14
CA GLY A 105 4.37 -4.25 1.71
C GLY A 105 4.24 -5.63 1.06
N GLU A 106 3.14 -6.35 1.19
CA GLU A 106 2.90 -7.64 0.50
C GLU A 106 1.66 -7.61 -0.39
N THR A 107 0.63 -6.88 0.04
CA THR A 107 -0.65 -6.74 -0.62
C THR A 107 -1.05 -5.27 -0.73
N ILE A 108 -2.02 -5.00 -1.61
CA ILE A 108 -2.66 -3.69 -1.73
C ILE A 108 -4.13 -3.87 -1.37
N GLN A 109 -4.57 -3.18 -0.33
CA GLN A 109 -5.98 -3.00 -0.03
C GLN A 109 -6.53 -1.89 -0.93
N VAL A 110 -7.65 -2.17 -1.58
CA VAL A 110 -8.35 -1.25 -2.45
C VAL A 110 -9.78 -1.09 -1.96
N SER A 111 -10.13 0.13 -1.58
CA SER A 111 -11.48 0.49 -1.16
C SER A 111 -12.14 1.37 -2.21
N CYS A 112 -13.41 1.09 -2.50
CA CYS A 112 -14.22 1.83 -3.46
C CYS A 112 -15.56 2.18 -2.84
N HIS A 113 -15.96 3.45 -2.96
CA HIS A 113 -17.21 3.95 -2.42
C HIS A 113 -18.10 4.54 -3.52
N PRO A 114 -19.43 4.38 -3.39
CA PRO A 114 -20.36 4.93 -4.35
C PRO A 114 -20.49 6.45 -4.18
N THR A 115 -20.82 7.15 -5.26
CA THR A 115 -21.15 8.57 -5.20
C THR A 115 -22.42 8.80 -4.37
N GLU A 116 -22.29 9.50 -3.25
CA GLU A 116 -23.42 9.84 -2.39
C GLU A 116 -24.45 10.73 -3.10
N ALA A 117 -25.74 10.41 -2.93
CA ALA A 117 -26.83 11.27 -3.37
C ALA A 117 -27.19 12.32 -2.30
N PRO A 118 -27.67 13.52 -2.66
CA PRO A 118 -27.98 14.01 -4.01
C PRO A 118 -26.89 14.95 -4.54
N ARG A 119 -25.91 14.43 -5.26
CA ARG A 119 -24.95 15.25 -6.03
C ARG A 119 -25.51 15.54 -7.43
N ILE A 120 -25.27 16.75 -7.94
CA ILE A 120 -25.73 17.23 -9.28
C ILE A 120 -24.75 16.74 -10.38
N GLU A 121 -23.88 15.79 -10.06
CA GLU A 121 -22.85 15.30 -10.97
C GLU A 121 -23.50 14.55 -12.15
N PRO A 122 -22.99 14.71 -13.39
CA PRO A 122 -23.56 14.06 -14.58
C PRO A 122 -23.37 12.53 -14.58
N VAL A 123 -22.50 12.04 -13.71
CA VAL A 123 -22.01 10.67 -13.63
C VAL A 123 -22.01 10.27 -12.16
N ARG A 124 -22.54 9.09 -11.82
CA ARG A 124 -22.56 8.55 -10.45
C ARG A 124 -21.92 7.18 -10.38
N TYR A 125 -20.91 7.02 -9.53
CA TYR A 125 -20.29 5.74 -9.28
C TYR A 125 -21.17 4.89 -8.37
N LEU A 126 -21.34 3.63 -8.75
CA LEU A 126 -22.26 2.69 -8.10
C LEU A 126 -21.53 1.59 -7.34
N ALA A 127 -20.23 1.40 -7.60
CA ALA A 127 -19.43 0.36 -6.99
C ALA A 127 -19.23 0.61 -5.48
N GLN A 128 -19.27 -0.47 -4.70
CA GLN A 128 -18.88 -0.48 -3.30
C GLN A 128 -18.16 -1.79 -2.99
N PHE A 129 -16.89 -1.71 -2.59
CA PHE A 129 -16.13 -2.89 -2.18
C PHE A 129 -14.87 -2.51 -1.40
N ASP A 130 -14.41 -3.46 -0.59
CA ASP A 130 -13.08 -3.47 0.02
C ASP A 130 -12.44 -4.81 -0.32
N VAL A 131 -11.37 -4.78 -1.10
CA VAL A 131 -10.68 -5.99 -1.58
C VAL A 131 -9.18 -5.87 -1.39
N THR A 132 -8.54 -6.99 -1.09
CA THR A 132 -7.08 -7.08 -1.01
C THR A 132 -6.57 -7.85 -2.22
N VAL A 133 -5.62 -7.27 -2.95
CA VAL A 133 -4.98 -7.90 -4.11
C VAL A 133 -3.49 -8.09 -3.85
N PRO A 134 -2.85 -9.13 -4.45
CA PRO A 134 -1.40 -9.28 -4.37
C PRO A 134 -0.69 -8.06 -4.95
N ALA A 135 0.35 -7.56 -4.28
CA ALA A 135 1.07 -6.39 -4.78
C ALA A 135 1.67 -6.61 -6.18
N ALA A 136 2.14 -7.83 -6.48
CA ALA A 136 2.63 -8.19 -7.80
C ALA A 136 1.56 -8.04 -8.91
N SER A 137 0.29 -8.33 -8.61
CA SER A 137 -0.82 -8.14 -9.56
C SER A 137 -1.08 -6.65 -9.80
N PHE A 138 -1.03 -5.83 -8.74
CA PHE A 138 -1.12 -4.38 -8.84
C PHE A 138 0.02 -3.79 -9.68
N GLU A 139 1.27 -4.15 -9.36
CA GLU A 139 2.46 -3.71 -10.10
C GLU A 139 2.35 -4.06 -11.59
N LEU A 140 1.97 -5.30 -11.91
CA LEU A 140 1.81 -5.73 -13.30
C LEU A 140 0.70 -4.96 -14.04
N GLY A 141 -0.43 -4.72 -13.40
CA GLY A 141 -1.54 -3.97 -14.01
C GLY A 141 -1.19 -2.50 -14.25
N VAL A 142 -0.49 -1.87 -13.30
CA VAL A 142 0.03 -0.50 -13.46
C VAL A 142 1.09 -0.45 -14.56
N ASP A 143 2.07 -1.35 -14.55
CA ASP A 143 3.16 -1.38 -15.53
C ASP A 143 2.61 -1.48 -16.96
N ARG A 144 1.66 -2.40 -17.21
CA ARG A 144 1.00 -2.55 -18.52
C ARG A 144 0.23 -1.30 -18.95
N PHE A 145 -0.46 -0.66 -18.00
CA PHE A 145 -1.19 0.57 -18.28
C PHE A 145 -0.25 1.72 -18.66
N LEU A 146 0.85 1.90 -17.90
CA LEU A 146 1.86 2.91 -18.19
C LEU A 146 2.52 2.67 -19.55
N ASP A 147 2.94 1.45 -19.84
CA ASP A 147 3.52 1.06 -21.14
C ASP A 147 2.54 1.39 -22.28
N ALA A 148 1.27 1.01 -22.17
CA ALA A 148 0.29 1.25 -23.21
C ALA A 148 0.02 2.75 -23.47
N VAL A 149 0.01 3.58 -22.42
CA VAL A 149 -0.17 5.03 -22.56
C VAL A 149 1.07 5.66 -23.20
N VAL A 150 2.28 5.24 -22.81
CA VAL A 150 3.52 5.71 -23.44
C VAL A 150 3.56 5.34 -24.91
N GLU A 151 3.31 4.08 -25.26
CA GLU A 151 3.23 3.62 -26.66
C GLU A 151 2.18 4.39 -27.47
N ARG A 152 1.03 4.68 -26.86
CA ARG A 152 -0.03 5.49 -27.49
C ARG A 152 0.45 6.90 -27.82
N LEU A 153 1.15 7.56 -26.90
CA LEU A 153 1.72 8.89 -27.13
C LEU A 153 2.82 8.87 -28.19
N GLU A 154 3.70 7.87 -28.16
CA GLU A 154 4.74 7.68 -29.19
C GLU A 154 4.14 7.52 -30.59
N SER A 155 3.14 6.65 -30.74
CA SER A 155 2.43 6.46 -32.02
C SER A 155 1.73 7.74 -32.52
N SER A 156 1.38 8.63 -31.59
CA SER A 156 0.78 9.94 -31.85
C SER A 156 1.84 11.05 -32.08
N ARG A 157 3.13 10.69 -32.15
CA ARG A 157 4.29 11.60 -32.29
C ARG A 157 4.45 12.57 -31.11
N LEU A 158 4.11 12.11 -29.92
CA LEU A 158 4.19 12.84 -28.64
C LEU A 158 5.12 12.13 -27.66
N ALA A 159 6.21 11.53 -28.16
CA ALA A 159 7.14 10.71 -27.36
C ALA A 159 7.86 11.50 -26.26
N GLU A 160 8.20 12.77 -26.52
CA GLU A 160 8.82 13.65 -25.53
C GLU A 160 7.74 14.24 -24.61
N ASN A 161 7.52 13.60 -23.47
CA ASN A 161 6.54 14.01 -22.48
C ASN A 161 6.94 13.59 -21.05
N ALA A 162 6.31 14.21 -20.05
CA ALA A 162 6.64 13.97 -18.64
C ALA A 162 6.44 12.51 -18.21
N LEU A 163 5.42 11.82 -18.75
CA LEU A 163 5.13 10.44 -18.40
C LEU A 163 6.24 9.50 -18.89
N ALA A 164 6.72 9.66 -20.13
CA ALA A 164 7.80 8.85 -20.66
C ALA A 164 9.09 9.00 -19.82
N GLY A 165 9.41 10.24 -19.40
CA GLY A 165 10.54 10.50 -18.51
C GLY A 165 10.39 9.85 -17.14
N LEU A 166 9.25 10.05 -16.48
CA LEU A 166 8.97 9.46 -15.16
C LEU A 166 8.98 7.93 -15.22
N TRP A 167 8.38 7.35 -16.26
CA TRP A 167 8.33 5.90 -16.40
C TRP A 167 9.71 5.29 -16.61
N GLN A 168 10.57 5.95 -17.40
CA GLN A 168 11.95 5.53 -17.57
C GLN A 168 12.71 5.57 -16.24
N VAL A 169 12.63 6.68 -15.50
CA VAL A 169 13.27 6.83 -14.18
C VAL A 169 12.81 5.72 -13.24
N LEU A 170 11.49 5.51 -13.12
CA LEU A 170 10.94 4.48 -12.24
C LEU A 170 11.44 3.07 -12.59
N ARG A 171 11.57 2.74 -13.88
CA ARG A 171 12.14 1.46 -14.31
C ARG A 171 13.62 1.33 -13.94
N GLU A 172 14.40 2.38 -14.10
CA GLU A 172 15.82 2.40 -13.75
C GLU A 172 16.02 2.25 -12.23
N GLU A 173 15.24 2.99 -11.43
CA GLU A 173 15.26 2.92 -9.97
C GLU A 173 14.89 1.52 -9.46
N ARG A 174 13.83 0.91 -10.01
CA ARG A 174 13.36 -0.45 -9.66
C ARG A 174 14.37 -1.55 -10.01
N LEU A 175 15.24 -1.33 -11.01
CA LEU A 175 16.27 -2.28 -11.41
C LEU A 175 17.53 -2.20 -10.56
N ASN A 176 17.79 -1.05 -9.91
CA ASN A 176 18.94 -0.85 -9.04
C ASN A 176 18.56 -1.16 -7.57
N PRO A 177 19.11 -2.21 -6.94
CA PRO A 177 18.75 -2.59 -5.58
C PRO A 177 19.01 -1.51 -4.52
N GLU A 178 20.09 -0.73 -4.67
CA GLU A 178 20.46 0.32 -3.71
C GLU A 178 19.49 1.50 -3.80
N VAL A 179 19.20 1.95 -5.02
CA VAL A 179 18.23 3.03 -5.27
C VAL A 179 16.82 2.58 -4.87
N SER A 180 16.43 1.34 -5.21
CA SER A 180 15.15 0.78 -4.78
C SER A 180 15.00 0.71 -3.26
N ALA A 181 16.07 0.35 -2.53
CA ALA A 181 16.05 0.33 -1.07
C ALA A 181 15.91 1.74 -0.49
N TRP A 182 16.58 2.72 -1.10
CA TRP A 182 16.43 4.14 -0.78
C TRP A 182 14.99 4.64 -0.99
N ARG A 183 14.47 4.52 -2.21
CA ARG A 183 13.10 4.94 -2.59
C ARG A 183 12.04 4.28 -1.71
N ARG A 184 12.23 3.02 -1.35
CA ARG A 184 11.34 2.30 -0.43
C ARG A 184 11.33 2.93 0.96
N LEU A 185 12.49 3.32 1.50
CA LEU A 185 12.56 3.99 2.80
C LEU A 185 11.88 5.36 2.75
N GLU A 186 12.09 6.14 1.69
CA GLU A 186 11.39 7.41 1.49
C GLU A 186 9.87 7.22 1.53
N ALA A 187 9.34 6.29 0.73
CA ALA A 187 7.91 5.98 0.72
C ALA A 187 7.40 5.49 2.07
N ARG A 188 8.17 4.66 2.79
CA ARG A 188 7.80 4.19 4.14
C ARG A 188 7.76 5.32 5.17
N LEU A 189 8.56 6.36 4.98
CA LEU A 189 8.55 7.57 5.80
C LEU A 189 7.43 8.54 5.40
N GLY A 190 6.76 8.28 4.27
CA GLY A 190 5.69 9.11 3.71
C GLY A 190 6.15 10.22 2.77
N PHE A 191 7.36 10.12 2.23
CA PHE A 191 7.91 11.08 1.28
C PHE A 191 7.75 10.62 -0.17
N ASP A 192 7.58 11.60 -1.06
CA ASP A 192 7.78 11.41 -2.49
C ASP A 192 9.28 11.18 -2.80
N PRO A 193 9.60 10.54 -3.94
CA PRO A 193 10.98 10.36 -4.37
C PRO A 193 11.77 11.68 -4.37
N ASP A 194 12.97 11.66 -3.78
CA ASP A 194 13.88 12.81 -3.64
C ASP A 194 13.42 13.93 -2.68
N GLU A 195 12.29 13.76 -1.97
CA GLU A 195 11.81 14.77 -1.01
C GLU A 195 12.19 14.47 0.45
N ALA A 196 12.58 13.23 0.76
CA ALA A 196 13.00 12.88 2.11
C ALA A 196 14.35 13.53 2.49
N PRO A 197 14.55 13.96 3.75
CA PRO A 197 15.86 14.39 4.22
C PRO A 197 16.89 13.26 4.07
N ALA A 198 17.93 13.50 3.27
CA ALA A 198 18.93 12.47 2.96
C ALA A 198 19.66 11.95 4.20
N ASP A 199 19.91 12.83 5.18
CA ASP A 199 20.52 12.49 6.46
C ASP A 199 19.63 11.54 7.31
N LEU A 200 18.31 11.69 7.23
CA LEU A 200 17.37 10.77 7.87
C LEU A 200 17.42 9.37 7.23
N VAL A 201 17.40 9.30 5.89
CA VAL A 201 17.43 8.01 5.18
C VAL A 201 18.78 7.30 5.40
N ASP A 202 19.90 8.03 5.30
CA ASP A 202 21.24 7.53 5.60
C ASP A 202 21.34 7.00 7.04
N ALA A 203 20.81 7.75 8.01
CA ALA A 203 20.81 7.34 9.40
C ALA A 203 20.03 6.03 9.62
N LEU A 204 18.87 5.88 8.98
CA LEU A 204 18.08 4.65 9.04
C LEU A 204 18.80 3.47 8.37
N GLN A 205 19.43 3.68 7.21
CA GLN A 205 20.22 2.65 6.54
C GLN A 205 21.39 2.18 7.40
N ALA A 206 22.04 3.08 8.14
CA ALA A 206 23.12 2.71 9.06
C ALA A 206 22.63 1.78 10.18
N ARG A 207 21.36 1.87 10.61
CA ARG A 207 20.78 0.99 11.64
C ARG A 207 20.47 -0.42 11.13
N ILE A 208 20.46 -0.66 9.80
CA ILE A 208 20.16 -1.99 9.22
C ILE A 208 21.12 -3.05 9.73
N GLY A 209 22.40 -2.72 9.92
CA GLY A 209 23.41 -3.66 10.43
C GLY A 209 23.14 -4.13 11.87
N ASP A 210 22.51 -3.28 12.68
CA ASP A 210 22.33 -3.50 14.11
C ASP A 210 20.99 -4.18 14.44
N ILE A 211 19.90 -3.71 13.82
CA ILE A 211 18.53 -4.16 14.12
C ILE A 211 17.85 -4.92 12.97
N GLY A 212 18.48 -4.95 11.79
CA GLY A 212 17.97 -5.63 10.60
C GLY A 212 17.05 -4.76 9.74
N GLY A 213 17.08 -4.99 8.43
CA GLY A 213 16.38 -4.15 7.44
C GLY A 213 14.86 -4.11 7.63
N ARG A 214 14.23 -5.25 7.95
CA ARG A 214 12.78 -5.30 8.19
C ARG A 214 12.36 -4.46 9.39
N ALA A 215 13.14 -4.45 10.46
CA ALA A 215 12.82 -3.65 11.65
C ALA A 215 12.96 -2.15 11.37
N VAL A 216 13.99 -1.73 10.64
CA VAL A 216 14.14 -0.34 10.18
C VAL A 216 12.94 0.08 9.32
N GLU A 217 12.58 -0.77 8.36
CA GLU A 217 11.43 -0.56 7.48
C GLU A 217 10.09 -0.45 8.23
N GLU A 218 9.88 -1.29 9.26
CA GLU A 218 8.69 -1.25 10.12
C GLU A 218 8.63 0.03 10.97
N VAL A 219 9.77 0.45 11.55
CA VAL A 219 9.83 1.68 12.34
C VAL A 219 9.62 2.92 11.47
N ALA A 220 10.17 2.94 10.27
CA ALA A 220 9.93 3.99 9.28
C ALA A 220 8.43 4.11 8.97
N ALA A 221 7.76 3.00 8.66
CA ALA A 221 6.32 2.96 8.39
C ALA A 221 5.47 3.47 9.57
N ALA A 222 5.85 3.12 10.80
CA ALA A 222 5.06 3.45 11.99
C ALA A 222 5.26 4.89 12.48
N SER A 223 6.43 5.49 12.21
CA SER A 223 6.86 6.72 12.88
C SER A 223 7.16 7.89 11.94
N GLY A 224 7.22 7.65 10.62
CA GLY A 224 7.55 8.66 9.63
C GLY A 224 8.86 9.37 9.97
N GLU A 225 8.86 10.71 9.88
CA GLU A 225 10.01 11.56 10.21
C GLU A 225 10.62 11.31 11.60
N ARG A 226 9.83 10.81 12.56
CA ARG A 226 10.27 10.54 13.93
C ARG A 226 10.90 9.15 14.10
N ALA A 227 11.15 8.41 13.02
CA ALA A 227 11.71 7.07 13.06
C ALA A 227 13.02 6.98 13.84
N MET A 228 13.94 7.95 13.66
CA MET A 228 15.20 7.96 14.40
C MET A 228 15.01 8.27 15.89
N GLU A 229 14.14 9.21 16.24
CA GLU A 229 13.78 9.48 17.64
C GLU A 229 13.24 8.21 18.31
N TYR A 230 12.34 7.51 17.63
CA TYR A 230 11.75 6.27 18.14
C TYR A 230 12.78 5.15 18.31
N LEU A 231 13.72 4.99 17.36
CA LEU A 231 14.82 4.03 17.49
C LEU A 231 15.73 4.36 18.68
N ASP A 232 16.03 5.64 18.88
CA ASP A 232 16.87 6.08 19.99
C ASP A 232 16.15 5.89 21.34
N GLU A 233 14.85 6.18 21.43
CA GLU A 233 14.02 5.87 22.60
C GLU A 233 14.01 4.36 22.91
N LEU A 234 13.82 3.51 21.88
CA LEU A 234 13.87 2.06 22.05
C LEU A 234 15.23 1.59 22.57
N GLU A 235 16.33 2.18 22.11
CA GLU A 235 17.66 1.80 22.54
C GLU A 235 18.03 2.34 23.93
N GLN A 236 17.67 3.57 24.24
CA GLN A 236 18.08 4.23 25.48
C GLN A 236 17.14 3.90 26.65
N GLU A 237 15.84 3.76 26.40
CA GLU A 237 14.84 3.59 27.45
C GLU A 237 14.30 2.16 27.55
N ALA A 238 13.97 1.55 26.41
CA ALA A 238 13.35 0.22 26.40
C ALA A 238 14.38 -0.90 26.55
N ARG A 239 15.53 -0.82 25.86
CA ARG A 239 16.57 -1.86 25.88
C ARG A 239 17.12 -2.17 27.27
N PRO A 240 17.38 -1.19 28.17
CA PRO A 240 17.82 -1.50 29.54
C PRO A 240 16.78 -2.25 30.38
N ARG A 241 15.50 -2.15 30.00
CA ARG A 241 14.38 -2.84 30.66
C ARG A 241 13.97 -4.13 29.94
N ALA A 242 14.52 -4.37 28.75
CA ALA A 242 14.19 -5.53 27.94
C ALA A 242 14.77 -6.82 28.53
N VAL A 243 13.98 -7.89 28.50
CA VAL A 243 14.42 -9.23 28.86
C VAL A 243 14.62 -10.04 27.59
N LYS A 244 15.81 -10.62 27.47
CA LYS A 244 16.10 -11.53 26.36
C LYS A 244 15.33 -12.82 26.56
N ILE A 245 14.36 -13.07 25.68
CA ILE A 245 13.66 -14.35 25.60
C ILE A 245 14.19 -15.23 24.50
N ARG A 246 13.98 -16.53 24.65
CA ARG A 246 14.03 -17.48 23.55
C ARG A 246 12.60 -17.84 23.21
N VAL A 247 12.20 -17.63 21.96
CA VAL A 247 10.93 -18.13 21.44
C VAL A 247 11.13 -19.61 21.06
N PRO A 248 10.46 -20.55 21.75
CA PRO A 248 10.56 -21.97 21.42
C PRO A 248 10.11 -22.25 19.98
N GLU A 249 10.78 -23.17 19.29
CA GLU A 249 10.44 -23.61 17.92
C GLU A 249 10.32 -22.46 16.88
N SER A 250 10.94 -21.31 17.12
CA SER A 250 10.73 -20.09 16.31
C SER A 250 10.99 -20.26 14.80
N ASP A 251 11.92 -21.11 14.39
CA ASP A 251 12.21 -21.35 12.97
C ASP A 251 11.15 -22.22 12.28
N ALA A 252 10.59 -23.20 13.01
CA ALA A 252 9.47 -23.99 12.53
C ALA A 252 8.22 -23.13 12.40
N LEU A 253 7.92 -22.30 13.42
CA LEU A 253 6.80 -21.35 13.40
C LEU A 253 6.93 -20.33 12.26
N ARG A 254 8.13 -19.82 11.99
CA ARG A 254 8.37 -18.93 10.84
C ARG A 254 8.09 -19.62 9.51
N THR A 255 8.58 -20.85 9.36
CA THR A 255 8.40 -21.62 8.13
C THR A 255 6.94 -21.98 7.90
N GLU A 256 6.23 -22.46 8.92
CA GLU A 256 4.81 -22.77 8.83
C GLU A 256 3.96 -21.52 8.61
N GLY A 257 4.29 -20.41 9.30
CA GLY A 257 3.61 -19.13 9.14
C GLY A 257 3.67 -18.59 7.71
N ALA A 258 4.84 -18.71 7.07
CA ALA A 258 5.02 -18.29 5.67
C ALA A 258 4.13 -19.08 4.67
N LEU A 259 3.66 -20.27 5.05
CA LEU A 259 2.78 -21.11 4.22
C LEU A 259 1.29 -20.81 4.42
N LEU A 260 0.93 -19.97 5.41
CA LEU A 260 -0.46 -19.62 5.71
C LEU A 260 -1.00 -18.56 4.75
N SER A 261 -0.14 -17.67 4.24
CA SER A 261 -0.55 -16.62 3.32
C SER A 261 -1.01 -17.23 2.00
N ARG A 262 -2.27 -16.98 1.64
CA ARG A 262 -2.85 -17.34 0.35
C ARG A 262 -3.38 -16.09 -0.35
N PRO A 263 -3.22 -15.98 -1.68
CA PRO A 263 -3.81 -14.86 -2.42
C PRO A 263 -5.31 -14.72 -2.13
N GLY A 264 -5.74 -13.51 -1.78
CA GLY A 264 -7.14 -13.17 -1.51
C GLY A 264 -7.68 -13.59 -0.13
N GLU A 265 -6.87 -14.17 0.75
CA GLU A 265 -7.30 -14.47 2.12
C GLU A 265 -7.17 -13.23 3.04
N PRO A 266 -8.21 -12.84 3.80
CA PRO A 266 -8.12 -11.69 4.69
C PRO A 266 -7.06 -11.87 5.79
N THR A 267 -6.34 -10.80 6.12
CA THR A 267 -5.25 -10.78 7.12
C THR A 267 -5.69 -11.29 8.50
N TRP A 268 -6.90 -10.96 8.95
CA TRP A 268 -7.44 -11.47 10.23
C TRP A 268 -7.65 -12.99 10.23
N SER A 269 -7.97 -13.59 9.08
CA SER A 269 -8.09 -15.05 8.94
C SER A 269 -6.72 -15.70 9.04
N ILE A 270 -5.72 -15.13 8.36
CA ILE A 270 -4.32 -15.58 8.41
C ILE A 270 -3.80 -15.50 9.85
N ALA A 271 -4.02 -14.39 10.56
CA ALA A 271 -3.64 -14.23 11.96
C ALA A 271 -4.30 -15.29 12.87
N GLY A 272 -5.59 -15.58 12.65
CA GLY A 272 -6.30 -16.64 13.37
C GLY A 272 -5.72 -18.04 13.10
N GLN A 273 -5.31 -18.32 11.86
CA GLN A 273 -4.63 -19.57 11.51
C GLN A 273 -3.23 -19.65 12.15
N ALA A 274 -2.47 -18.56 12.11
CA ALA A 274 -1.14 -18.48 12.72
C ALA A 274 -1.22 -18.72 14.22
N ALA A 275 -2.19 -18.09 14.91
CA ALA A 275 -2.44 -18.33 16.32
C ALA A 275 -2.76 -19.80 16.62
N ARG A 276 -3.60 -20.45 15.80
CA ARG A 276 -3.90 -21.89 15.96
C ARG A 276 -2.64 -22.75 15.79
N ARG A 277 -1.82 -22.48 14.76
CA ARG A 277 -0.56 -23.19 14.52
C ARG A 277 0.43 -23.05 15.68
N VAL A 278 0.57 -21.85 16.22
CA VAL A 278 1.41 -21.59 17.39
C VAL A 278 0.91 -22.41 18.59
N ARG A 279 -0.41 -22.44 18.82
CA ARG A 279 -0.99 -23.24 19.91
C ARG A 279 -0.76 -24.73 19.71
N ASP A 280 -0.93 -25.25 18.51
CA ASP A 280 -0.67 -26.66 18.20
C ASP A 280 0.82 -27.00 18.40
N CYS A 281 1.73 -26.16 17.91
CA CYS A 281 3.18 -26.32 18.02
C CYS A 281 3.62 -26.39 19.49
N TRP A 282 3.10 -25.49 20.32
CA TRP A 282 3.42 -25.42 21.75
C TRP A 282 2.49 -26.28 22.62
N SER A 283 1.62 -27.10 22.03
CA SER A 283 0.64 -27.95 22.74
C SER A 283 -0.23 -27.18 23.74
N LEU A 284 -0.62 -25.96 23.38
CA LEU A 284 -1.50 -25.10 24.16
C LEU A 284 -2.97 -25.45 23.84
N GLY A 285 -3.83 -25.51 24.86
CA GLY A 285 -5.26 -25.79 24.71
C GLY A 285 -6.03 -24.67 23.99
N SER A 286 -7.34 -24.51 24.18
CA SER A 286 -8.10 -23.35 23.63
C SER A 286 -8.28 -22.19 24.62
N GLU A 287 -7.97 -22.41 25.89
CA GLU A 287 -8.21 -21.45 26.97
C GLU A 287 -7.24 -20.26 26.97
N PRO A 288 -7.61 -19.12 27.57
CA PRO A 288 -6.69 -18.00 27.78
C PRO A 288 -5.40 -18.44 28.48
N LEU A 289 -4.25 -17.90 28.05
CA LEU A 289 -2.96 -18.16 28.67
C LEU A 289 -2.76 -17.25 29.88
N SER A 290 -2.36 -17.84 31.01
CA SER A 290 -1.94 -17.09 32.20
C SER A 290 -0.52 -16.52 32.04
N ASN A 291 -0.20 -15.49 32.83
CA ASN A 291 1.15 -14.93 32.89
C ASN A 291 2.19 -16.00 33.26
N GLN A 292 1.90 -16.87 34.21
CA GLN A 292 2.75 -18.01 34.56
C GLN A 292 3.04 -18.92 33.36
N GLN A 293 2.03 -19.27 32.56
CA GLN A 293 2.24 -20.10 31.37
C GLN A 293 3.14 -19.41 30.32
N LEU A 294 2.97 -18.11 30.10
CA LEU A 294 3.83 -17.34 29.19
C LEU A 294 5.26 -17.21 29.74
N ALA A 295 5.39 -17.00 31.05
CA ALA A 295 6.68 -16.90 31.74
C ALA A 295 7.47 -18.20 31.62
N ASP A 296 6.81 -19.34 31.86
CA ASP A 296 7.40 -20.67 31.70
C ASP A 296 7.80 -20.93 30.24
N LEU A 297 6.92 -20.63 29.29
CA LEU A 297 7.13 -20.85 27.86
C LEU A 297 8.36 -20.08 27.34
N PHE A 298 8.50 -18.81 27.71
CA PHE A 298 9.60 -17.95 27.24
C PHE A 298 10.82 -17.95 28.18
N SER A 299 10.77 -18.76 29.25
CA SER A 299 11.80 -18.81 30.29
C SER A 299 12.14 -17.42 30.86
N MET A 300 11.10 -16.64 31.16
CA MET A 300 11.24 -15.29 31.72
C MET A 300 10.58 -15.16 33.10
N PRO A 301 10.96 -14.16 33.92
CA PRO A 301 10.29 -13.92 35.20
C PRO A 301 8.84 -13.47 35.00
N GLU A 302 7.87 -14.09 35.69
CA GLU A 302 6.44 -13.71 35.61
C GLU A 302 6.19 -12.24 35.97
N ALA A 303 7.01 -11.70 36.89
CA ALA A 303 6.95 -10.29 37.29
C ALA A 303 7.12 -9.30 36.12
N MET A 304 7.71 -9.73 34.99
CA MET A 304 7.82 -8.91 33.78
C MET A 304 6.51 -8.79 33.00
N LEU A 305 5.58 -9.73 33.20
CA LEU A 305 4.25 -9.77 32.56
C LEU A 305 3.16 -9.24 33.49
N ALA A 306 3.45 -9.13 34.79
CA ALA A 306 2.59 -8.44 35.74
C ALA A 306 2.69 -6.93 35.47
N GLY A 307 1.68 -6.37 34.80
CA GLY A 307 1.59 -4.92 34.62
C GLY A 307 1.67 -4.20 35.96
N GLU A 308 2.25 -2.99 35.97
CA GLU A 308 2.15 -2.11 37.14
C GLU A 308 0.67 -2.03 37.51
N SER A 309 0.35 -2.49 38.72
CA SER A 309 -1.01 -2.39 39.24
C SER A 309 -1.40 -0.92 39.16
N ALA A 310 -2.43 -0.59 38.39
CA ALA A 310 -3.00 0.76 38.34
C ALA A 310 -3.34 1.20 39.77
N GLY A 311 -2.40 1.91 40.37
CA GLY A 311 -2.30 2.16 41.80
C GLY A 311 -2.19 3.64 42.07
N THR A 312 -3.10 4.42 41.51
CA THR A 312 -3.44 5.75 42.02
C THR A 312 -4.86 6.10 41.58
N ALA A 313 -5.83 5.64 42.38
CA ALA A 313 -7.10 6.35 42.47
C ALA A 313 -6.78 7.74 43.03
N VAL A 314 -6.70 8.74 42.15
CA VAL A 314 -6.73 10.13 42.56
C VAL A 314 -8.17 10.43 42.94
N THR A 315 -8.39 10.58 44.25
CA THR A 315 -9.60 11.18 44.85
C THR A 315 -9.71 12.65 44.49
#